data_AF-A0A0D2S6C2-F1
#
_entry.id   AF-A0A0D2S6C2-F1
#
_cell.length_a   1.000
_cell.length_b   1.000
_cell.length_c   1.000
_cell.angle_alpha   90.00
_cell.angle_beta   90.00
_cell.angle_gamma   90.00
#
_symmetry.space_group_name_H-M   'P 1'
#
loop_
_entity.id
_entity.type
_entity.pdbx_description
1 polymer ?
#
loop_
_entity_poly.entity_id
_entity_poly.type
_entity_poly.pdbx_seq_one_letter_code
_entity_poly.pdbx_strand_id
1 'polypeptide(L)'
;MAATAASSLSYGIGGTQILWVPQGLLEQIVSTHSSYQTHHVDLQHLVNLISCIFQNATVSSSKGVEQYAQLTDMINKLETVDGMRQALENIRNLSCEMSCCVSTMASSVDETTMQMLRRLKDYSWNAKVVLAMAAFACSVAESSMLVKHRNTDPIAMYVETLKGHRYTTTDFTVLEHIGLFKAMIDVANTNLAFLAPSISRIPKEVHSIKDAIACFPTAAYKILRIVLQITSILSKKKDHFESTIQELNVLANEVSHINNILQEKLTLCLRDAEKYTYEDITIRITKISISEFIDKIMQYVRTQGFENLRNKHLLFLISDLDISIDEIKALNWLYQRNDQMYEIVWLPIIDLSMSYDVKRFWELKQLMKWSVAVEPTRVEADVVEFVKKEWHFIRQAIAVSMTSAGEVVCQNALPMLWTWGNTAFPFSDKTEEILWNSIDERHGWKLELVLDDFIVPELRSWRIEQHSFAYSAEVTFHGFKNSPRKSNTPPTPPALP
;
A
#
# COMPACT_ATOMS: atom_id res chain seq x y z
N MET A 1 -57.27 3.88 0.89
CA MET A 1 -57.12 2.45 1.24
C MET A 1 -55.88 1.92 0.54
N ALA A 2 -55.18 0.99 1.19
CA ALA A 2 -53.88 0.38 0.86
C ALA A 2 -52.64 1.14 1.37
N ALA A 3 -52.26 0.76 2.59
CA ALA A 3 -50.97 0.98 3.25
C ALA A 3 -49.91 -0.04 2.78
N THR A 4 -48.70 0.11 3.34
CA THR A 4 -47.56 -0.83 3.50
C THR A 4 -46.30 -0.43 2.72
N ALA A 5 -45.09 -0.35 3.29
CA ALA A 5 -44.63 -0.54 4.67
C ALA A 5 -43.32 0.24 4.87
N ALA A 6 -43.27 1.07 5.92
CA ALA A 6 -42.03 1.59 6.47
C ALA A 6 -41.48 0.53 7.43
N SER A 7 -40.34 -0.07 7.11
CA SER A 7 -39.63 -0.96 8.03
C SER A 7 -38.80 -0.12 9.00
N SER A 8 -39.43 0.27 10.11
CA SER A 8 -38.76 0.74 11.32
C SER A 8 -38.04 -0.43 11.98
N LEU A 9 -36.72 -0.48 11.85
CA LEU A 9 -35.88 -1.35 12.67
C LEU A 9 -35.50 -0.59 13.95
N SER A 10 -36.08 -1.03 15.06
CA SER A 10 -35.73 -0.58 16.41
C SER A 10 -34.35 -1.10 16.81
N TYR A 11 -33.33 -0.23 16.80
CA TYR A 11 -31.99 -0.52 17.33
C TYR A 11 -31.68 0.46 18.48
N GLY A 12 -30.92 -0.03 19.47
CA GLY A 12 -30.77 0.52 20.83
C GLY A 12 -30.57 2.04 20.96
N ILE A 13 -31.26 2.62 21.94
CA ILE A 13 -31.57 4.05 22.08
C ILE A 13 -30.38 4.90 22.62
N GLY A 14 -29.20 4.31 22.88
CA GLY A 14 -28.04 5.05 23.42
C GLY A 14 -27.03 5.53 22.38
N GLY A 15 -26.62 4.65 21.44
CA GLY A 15 -25.48 4.93 20.54
C GLY A 15 -25.83 5.77 19.31
N THR A 16 -27.10 5.78 18.89
CA THR A 16 -27.55 6.43 17.65
C THR A 16 -27.60 7.96 17.74
N GLN A 17 -27.77 8.56 18.93
CA GLN A 17 -27.75 10.02 19.09
C GLN A 17 -26.34 10.62 18.98
N ILE A 18 -25.31 9.89 19.41
CA ILE A 18 -23.96 10.45 19.54
C ILE A 18 -23.21 10.50 18.21
N LEU A 19 -23.52 9.61 17.28
CA LEU A 19 -23.06 9.70 15.88
C LEU A 19 -24.11 10.31 14.95
N TRP A 20 -25.16 10.92 15.49
CA TRP A 20 -26.13 11.63 14.66
C TRP A 20 -25.56 12.95 14.15
N VAL A 21 -25.79 13.23 12.87
CA VAL A 21 -25.61 14.52 12.20
C VAL A 21 -26.78 14.75 11.23
N PRO A 22 -27.15 16.01 10.94
CA PRO A 22 -28.16 16.32 9.93
C PRO A 22 -27.78 15.73 8.56
N GLN A 23 -28.76 15.24 7.81
CA GLN A 23 -28.54 14.60 6.50
C GLN A 23 -27.73 15.50 5.53
N GLY A 24 -28.05 16.80 5.46
CA GLY A 24 -27.31 17.73 4.61
C GLY A 24 -25.85 17.93 5.04
N LEU A 25 -25.54 17.80 6.33
CA LEU A 25 -24.16 17.84 6.82
C LEU A 25 -23.44 16.53 6.49
N LEU A 26 -24.10 15.38 6.61
CA LEU A 26 -23.53 14.09 6.23
C LEU A 26 -23.12 14.06 4.75
N GLU A 27 -23.98 14.57 3.87
CA GLU A 27 -23.68 14.67 2.43
C GLU A 27 -22.47 15.55 2.17
N GLN A 28 -22.37 16.69 2.86
CA GLN A 28 -21.18 17.55 2.77
C GLN A 28 -19.92 16.83 3.27
N ILE A 29 -19.99 16.12 4.39
CA ILE A 29 -18.85 15.36 4.93
C ILE A 29 -18.40 14.33 3.90
N VAL A 30 -19.33 13.50 3.40
CA VAL A 30 -19.01 12.45 2.41
C VAL A 30 -18.44 13.05 1.13
N SER A 31 -18.91 14.22 0.69
CA SER A 31 -18.38 14.91 -0.50
C SER A 31 -16.90 15.32 -0.40
N THR A 32 -16.35 15.40 0.83
CA THR A 32 -14.93 15.70 1.03
C THR A 32 -14.00 14.51 0.77
N HIS A 33 -14.56 13.30 0.60
CA HIS A 33 -13.79 12.07 0.42
C HIS A 33 -13.72 11.68 -1.05
N SER A 34 -12.53 11.28 -1.51
CA SER A 34 -12.38 10.68 -2.82
C SER A 34 -12.92 9.24 -2.82
N SER A 35 -13.53 8.83 -3.94
CA SER A 35 -13.91 7.43 -4.15
C SER A 35 -12.69 6.52 -4.35
N TYR A 36 -11.53 7.10 -4.67
CA TYR A 36 -10.27 6.43 -4.92
C TYR A 36 -9.30 6.72 -3.77
N GLN A 37 -9.08 5.73 -2.90
CA GLN A 37 -8.11 5.81 -1.81
C GLN A 37 -6.72 5.49 -2.37
N THR A 38 -5.98 6.52 -2.80
CA THR A 38 -4.65 6.34 -3.39
C THR A 38 -3.55 6.25 -2.35
N HIS A 39 -3.80 6.68 -1.11
CA HIS A 39 -2.80 6.71 -0.04
C HIS A 39 -3.02 5.58 0.98
N HIS A 40 -2.32 4.47 0.75
CA HIS A 40 -2.17 3.39 1.72
C HIS A 40 -0.82 3.54 2.42
N VAL A 41 -0.84 3.88 3.71
CA VAL A 41 0.35 4.08 4.54
C VAL A 41 0.19 3.28 5.82
N ASP A 42 1.22 2.55 6.24
CA ASP A 42 1.24 1.92 7.55
C ASP A 42 1.43 3.00 8.63
N LEU A 43 0.38 3.24 9.42
CA LEU A 43 0.35 4.27 10.46
C LEU A 43 0.71 3.74 11.85
N GLN A 44 1.10 2.46 12.00
CA GLN A 44 1.42 1.87 13.30
C GLN A 44 2.51 2.65 14.05
N HIS A 45 3.57 3.00 13.33
CA HIS A 45 4.69 3.76 13.88
C HIS A 45 4.27 5.17 14.32
N LEU A 46 3.31 5.80 13.63
CA LEU A 46 2.77 7.10 14.02
C LEU A 46 1.95 7.01 15.31
N VAL A 47 1.12 5.97 15.49
CA VAL A 47 0.33 5.78 16.72
C VAL A 47 1.22 5.49 17.93
N ASN A 48 2.30 4.74 17.73
CA ASN A 48 3.32 4.54 18.78
C ASN A 48 3.96 5.89 19.18
N LEU A 49 4.30 6.72 18.19
CA LEU A 49 4.88 8.04 18.44
C LEU A 49 3.88 8.98 19.17
N ILE A 50 2.60 8.97 18.80
CA ILE A 50 1.54 9.72 19.51
C ILE A 50 1.51 9.32 21.00
N SER A 51 1.54 8.01 21.27
CA SER A 51 1.51 7.48 22.64
C SER A 51 2.73 7.94 23.44
N CYS A 52 3.93 7.87 22.85
CA CYS A 52 5.16 8.36 23.48
C CYS A 52 5.11 9.86 23.75
N ILE A 53 4.59 10.67 22.83
CA ILE A 53 4.45 12.11 23.00
C ILE A 53 3.57 12.42 24.21
N PHE A 54 2.38 11.83 24.31
CA PHE A 54 1.47 12.13 25.42
C PHE A 54 2.03 11.66 26.76
N GLN A 55 2.65 10.48 26.83
CA GLN A 55 3.31 10.01 28.04
C GLN A 55 4.46 10.94 28.47
N ASN A 56 5.27 11.41 27.52
CA ASN A 56 6.38 12.31 27.85
C ASN A 56 5.90 13.74 28.14
N ALA A 57 4.73 14.15 27.65
CA ALA A 57 4.18 15.47 27.93
C ALA A 57 3.86 15.65 29.43
N THR A 58 3.46 14.58 30.12
CA THR A 58 3.03 14.61 31.54
C THR A 58 4.17 14.46 32.54
N VAL A 59 5.33 13.93 32.12
CA VAL A 59 6.47 13.69 33.01
C VAL A 59 7.31 14.97 33.21
N SER A 60 7.54 15.36 34.47
CA SER A 60 8.30 16.57 34.85
C SER A 60 9.83 16.41 34.79
N SER A 61 10.36 15.20 34.61
CA SER A 61 11.81 14.92 34.56
C SER A 61 12.22 14.25 33.24
N SER A 62 13.41 14.62 32.74
CA SER A 62 14.02 14.00 31.57
C SER A 62 14.32 12.53 31.85
N LYS A 63 13.64 11.62 31.18
CA LYS A 63 14.01 10.20 31.14
C LYS A 63 15.23 10.02 30.21
N GLY A 64 16.10 9.07 30.56
CA GLY A 64 17.50 8.97 30.13
C GLY A 64 17.77 8.45 28.71
N VAL A 65 19.04 8.11 28.45
CA VAL A 65 19.65 7.74 27.15
C VAL A 65 18.91 6.62 26.40
N GLU A 66 18.32 5.66 27.12
CA GLU A 66 17.60 4.52 26.52
C GLU A 66 16.32 4.92 25.77
N GLN A 67 15.61 5.95 26.22
CA GLN A 67 14.42 6.44 25.51
C GLN A 67 14.78 7.14 24.19
N TYR A 68 15.91 7.84 24.14
CA TYR A 68 16.40 8.47 22.91
C TYR A 68 16.79 7.43 21.85
N ALA A 69 17.37 6.30 22.27
CA ALA A 69 17.67 5.20 21.35
C ALA A 69 16.39 4.59 20.75
N GLN A 70 15.36 4.35 21.57
CA GLN A 70 14.05 3.85 21.11
C GLN A 70 13.35 4.84 20.16
N LEU A 71 13.40 6.13 20.46
CA LEU A 71 12.87 7.19 19.59
C LEU A 71 13.60 7.25 18.25
N THR A 72 14.93 7.15 18.26
CA THR A 72 15.75 7.17 17.04
C THR A 72 15.44 5.98 16.13
N ASP A 73 15.28 4.78 16.71
CA ASP A 73 14.83 3.60 15.98
C ASP A 73 13.43 3.79 15.37
N MET A 74 12.50 4.39 16.13
CA MET A 74 11.15 4.71 15.63
C MET A 74 11.16 5.69 14.46
N ILE A 75 12.02 6.73 14.52
CA ILE A 75 12.18 7.73 13.47
C ILE A 75 12.75 7.10 12.20
N ASN A 76 13.81 6.30 12.32
CA ASN A 76 14.40 5.60 11.18
C ASN A 76 13.38 4.70 10.48
N LYS A 77 12.52 4.01 11.25
CA LYS A 77 11.43 3.20 10.69
C LYS A 77 10.42 4.03 9.92
N LEU A 78 10.06 5.23 10.40
CA LEU A 78 9.14 6.13 9.68
C LEU A 78 9.69 6.53 8.30
N GLU A 79 11.00 6.78 8.19
CA GLU A 79 11.62 7.16 6.90
C GLU A 79 11.56 6.03 5.85
N THR A 80 11.49 4.78 6.29
CA THR A 80 11.43 3.60 5.41
C THR A 80 10.02 3.21 4.96
N VAL A 81 8.96 3.79 5.53
CA VAL A 81 7.57 3.44 5.20
C VAL A 81 7.11 4.19 3.94
N ASP A 82 6.66 3.45 2.94
CA ASP A 82 6.10 4.00 1.71
C ASP A 82 4.92 4.95 2.00
N GLY A 83 4.93 6.12 1.35
CA GLY A 83 3.92 7.17 1.56
C GLY A 83 4.00 7.93 2.88
N MET A 84 4.90 7.56 3.81
CA MET A 84 5.04 8.25 5.10
C MET A 84 5.49 9.70 4.95
N ARG A 85 6.33 10.02 3.98
CA ARG A 85 6.71 11.41 3.68
C ARG A 85 5.49 12.30 3.43
N GLN A 86 4.53 11.82 2.64
CA GLN A 86 3.29 12.54 2.36
C GLN A 86 2.40 12.64 3.60
N ALA A 87 2.35 11.58 4.41
CA ALA A 87 1.63 11.58 5.68
C ALA A 87 2.20 12.62 6.66
N LEU A 88 3.53 12.70 6.80
CA LEU A 88 4.22 13.68 7.66
C LEU A 88 4.00 15.12 7.17
N GLU A 89 4.01 15.36 5.86
CA GLU A 89 3.66 16.66 5.29
C GLU A 89 2.21 17.04 5.61
N ASN A 90 1.27 16.10 5.49
CA ASN A 90 -0.13 16.31 5.86
C ASN A 90 -0.27 16.58 7.36
N ILE A 91 0.42 15.85 8.23
CA ILE A 91 0.45 16.10 9.68
C ILE A 91 0.92 17.52 9.98
N ARG A 92 2.00 17.97 9.36
CA ARG A 92 2.51 19.33 9.50
C ARG A 92 1.47 20.36 9.08
N ASN A 93 0.86 20.19 7.91
CA ASN A 93 -0.16 21.10 7.39
C ASN A 93 -1.39 21.17 8.30
N LEU A 94 -1.87 20.03 8.80
CA LEU A 94 -2.98 19.97 9.74
C LEU A 94 -2.63 20.66 11.07
N SER A 95 -1.43 20.46 11.61
CA SER A 95 -0.99 21.13 12.85
C SER A 95 -0.96 22.66 12.67
N CYS A 96 -0.51 23.14 11.50
CA CYS A 96 -0.58 24.55 11.14
C CYS A 96 -2.03 25.05 11.05
N GLU A 97 -2.93 24.31 10.38
CA GLU A 97 -4.35 24.64 10.29
C GLU A 97 -5.00 24.73 11.68
N MET A 98 -4.78 23.72 12.54
CA MET A 98 -5.27 23.71 13.91
C MET A 98 -4.80 24.94 14.69
N SER A 99 -3.52 25.33 14.55
CA SER A 99 -2.94 26.50 15.20
C SER A 99 -3.50 27.82 14.68
N CYS A 100 -3.77 27.90 13.37
CA CYS A 100 -4.32 29.10 12.72
C CYS A 100 -5.79 29.32 13.04
N CYS A 101 -6.56 28.26 13.26
CA CYS A 101 -7.98 28.35 13.60
C CYS A 101 -8.21 28.93 14.99
N VAL A 102 -7.18 28.96 15.84
CA VAL A 102 -7.20 29.67 17.12
C VAL A 102 -7.09 31.20 16.91
N SER A 103 -6.46 31.65 15.83
CA SER A 103 -6.18 33.08 15.59
C SER A 103 -7.22 33.83 14.77
N THR A 104 -8.08 33.16 14.01
CA THR A 104 -9.08 33.80 13.15
C THR A 104 -10.47 33.75 13.78
N MET A 105 -10.98 34.91 14.20
CA MET A 105 -12.37 35.08 14.67
C MET A 105 -13.45 34.74 13.60
N ALA A 106 -13.04 34.44 12.35
CA ALA A 106 -13.91 34.34 11.19
C ALA A 106 -14.22 32.91 10.71
N SER A 107 -13.44 31.89 11.07
CA SER A 107 -13.66 30.50 10.65
C SER A 107 -14.27 29.69 11.79
N SER A 108 -15.49 29.16 11.60
CA SER A 108 -16.06 28.23 12.57
C SER A 108 -15.21 26.96 12.67
N VAL A 109 -15.25 26.30 13.83
CA VAL A 109 -14.61 24.97 14.03
C VAL A 109 -15.05 23.99 12.94
N ASP A 110 -16.32 24.07 12.52
CA ASP A 110 -16.89 23.22 11.49
C ASP A 110 -16.25 23.47 10.11
N GLU A 111 -16.03 24.73 9.70
CA GLU A 111 -15.38 25.03 8.42
C GLU A 111 -13.94 24.50 8.38
N THR A 112 -13.19 24.69 9.46
CA THR A 112 -11.85 24.11 9.58
C THR A 112 -11.87 22.60 9.53
N THR A 113 -12.82 21.97 10.22
CA THR A 113 -12.98 20.50 10.21
C THR A 113 -13.18 20.01 8.77
N MET A 114 -14.00 20.72 7.99
CA MET A 114 -14.22 20.41 6.57
C MET A 114 -12.96 20.62 5.72
N GLN A 115 -12.17 21.66 5.98
CA GLN A 115 -10.89 21.87 5.29
C GLN A 115 -9.88 20.75 5.58
N MET A 116 -9.75 20.33 6.83
CA MET A 116 -8.91 19.19 7.20
C MET A 116 -9.35 17.90 6.48
N LEU A 117 -10.66 17.65 6.43
CA LEU A 117 -11.22 16.49 5.73
C LEU A 117 -10.95 16.51 4.21
N ARG A 118 -11.04 17.68 3.58
CA ARG A 118 -10.73 17.89 2.15
C ARG A 118 -9.24 17.71 1.88
N ARG A 119 -8.35 18.18 2.77
CA ARG A 119 -6.91 17.99 2.64
C ARG A 119 -6.53 16.50 2.70
N LEU A 120 -7.23 15.75 3.53
CA LEU A 120 -7.03 14.31 3.69
C LEU A 120 -7.93 13.47 2.76
N LYS A 121 -8.49 14.04 1.68
CA LYS A 121 -9.51 13.40 0.83
C LYS A 121 -9.14 11.98 0.38
N ASP A 122 -7.86 11.74 0.08
CA ASP A 122 -7.31 10.52 -0.52
C ASP A 122 -6.96 9.42 0.51
N TYR A 123 -7.10 9.71 1.81
CA TYR A 123 -6.96 8.75 2.89
C TYR A 123 -8.31 8.16 3.28
N SER A 124 -8.32 6.90 3.73
CA SER A 124 -9.50 6.29 4.35
C SER A 124 -9.92 7.05 5.61
N TRP A 125 -11.21 7.05 5.96
CA TRP A 125 -11.73 7.78 7.14
C TRP A 125 -10.96 7.49 8.43
N ASN A 126 -10.64 6.22 8.69
CA ASN A 126 -9.87 5.82 9.87
C ASN A 126 -8.43 6.37 9.83
N ALA A 127 -7.78 6.38 8.66
CA ALA A 127 -6.48 7.02 8.49
C ALA A 127 -6.54 8.53 8.70
N LYS A 128 -7.62 9.21 8.26
CA LYS A 128 -7.81 10.65 8.52
C LYS A 128 -7.80 10.97 10.02
N VAL A 129 -8.45 10.12 10.82
CA VAL A 129 -8.46 10.25 12.28
C VAL A 129 -7.05 10.11 12.86
N VAL A 130 -6.31 9.07 12.47
CA VAL A 130 -4.93 8.86 12.97
C VAL A 130 -4.01 10.03 12.61
N LEU A 131 -4.10 10.56 11.38
CA LEU A 131 -3.30 11.72 10.96
C LEU A 131 -3.68 13.00 11.72
N ALA A 132 -4.96 13.22 11.99
CA ALA A 132 -5.41 14.34 12.82
C ALA A 132 -4.92 14.19 14.28
N MET A 133 -4.91 12.97 14.83
CA MET A 133 -4.34 12.70 16.16
C MET A 133 -2.84 12.97 16.20
N ALA A 134 -2.09 12.59 15.16
CA ALA A 134 -0.68 12.89 15.05
C ALA A 134 -0.41 14.40 14.99
N ALA A 135 -1.21 15.16 14.24
CA ALA A 135 -1.12 16.61 14.18
C ALA A 135 -1.41 17.27 15.54
N PHE A 136 -2.41 16.77 16.28
CA PHE A 136 -2.69 17.21 17.64
C PHE A 136 -1.56 16.87 18.61
N ALA A 137 -1.04 15.65 18.56
CA ALA A 137 0.11 15.24 19.37
C ALA A 137 1.33 16.14 19.11
N CYS A 138 1.58 16.51 17.84
CA CYS A 138 2.64 17.46 17.49
C CYS A 138 2.43 18.82 18.19
N SER A 139 1.21 19.36 18.17
CA SER A 139 0.85 20.60 18.86
C SER A 139 1.04 20.49 20.39
N VAL A 140 0.67 19.36 20.99
CA VAL A 140 0.88 19.08 22.42
C VAL A 140 2.37 18.95 22.76
N ALA A 141 3.15 18.26 21.94
CA ALA A 141 4.59 18.11 22.12
C ALA A 141 5.30 19.47 22.12
N GLU A 142 4.98 20.31 21.14
CA GLU A 142 5.53 21.67 21.04
C GLU A 142 5.16 22.51 22.27
N SER A 143 3.89 22.47 22.67
CA SER A 143 3.40 23.18 23.85
C SER A 143 4.12 22.72 25.12
N SER A 144 4.24 21.40 25.32
CA SER A 144 4.89 20.80 26.48
C SER A 144 6.38 21.14 26.54
N MET A 145 7.07 21.08 25.40
CA MET A 145 8.47 21.45 25.29
C MET A 145 8.69 22.91 25.70
N LEU A 146 7.89 23.84 25.19
CA LEU A 146 8.01 25.27 25.53
C LEU A 146 7.72 25.51 27.01
N VAL A 147 6.65 24.93 27.57
CA VAL A 147 6.29 25.09 28.99
C VAL A 147 7.40 24.58 29.92
N LYS A 148 8.04 23.45 29.58
CA LYS A 148 9.11 22.87 30.41
C LYS A 148 10.40 23.68 30.38
N HIS A 149 10.71 24.32 29.26
CA HIS A 149 12.01 24.98 29.05
C HIS A 149 11.97 26.51 29.08
N ARG A 150 10.80 27.16 29.12
CA ARG A 150 10.70 28.64 29.09
C ARG A 150 11.48 29.38 30.15
N ASN A 151 11.78 28.75 31.29
CA ASN A 151 12.53 29.34 32.39
C ASN A 151 14.02 28.97 32.39
N THR A 152 14.44 28.04 31.53
CA THR A 152 15.81 27.48 31.50
C THR A 152 16.50 27.64 30.16
N ASP A 153 15.75 27.81 29.06
CA ASP A 153 16.23 28.00 27.70
C ASP A 153 15.68 29.32 27.10
N PRO A 154 16.55 30.30 26.80
CA PRO A 154 16.15 31.54 26.15
C PRO A 154 15.45 31.35 24.80
N ILE A 155 15.77 30.30 24.03
CA ILE A 155 15.12 30.03 22.74
C ILE A 155 13.64 29.70 22.95
N ALA A 156 13.34 28.82 23.92
CA ALA A 156 11.98 28.49 24.29
C ALA A 156 11.19 29.73 24.73
N MET A 157 11.81 30.58 25.55
CA MET A 157 11.24 31.86 25.99
C MET A 157 10.92 32.80 24.81
N TYR A 158 11.83 32.96 23.84
CA TYR A 158 11.60 33.80 22.66
C TYR A 158 10.47 33.27 21.79
N VAL A 159 10.43 31.96 21.54
CA VAL A 159 9.37 31.33 20.74
C VAL A 159 8.01 31.48 21.41
N GLU A 160 7.90 31.23 22.71
CA GLU A 160 6.66 31.43 23.49
C GLU A 160 6.18 32.89 23.42
N THR A 161 7.12 33.84 23.55
CA THR A 161 6.84 35.27 23.49
C THR A 161 6.30 35.69 22.12
N LEU A 162 6.97 35.29 21.04
CA LEU A 162 6.56 35.60 19.66
C LEU A 162 5.25 34.93 19.27
N LYS A 163 4.98 33.74 19.79
CA LYS A 163 3.69 33.07 19.63
C LYS A 163 2.57 33.72 20.44
N GLY A 164 2.91 34.64 21.35
CA GLY A 164 1.94 35.45 22.10
C GLY A 164 1.44 34.79 23.39
N HIS A 165 2.26 33.98 24.07
CA HIS A 165 1.89 33.24 25.30
C HIS A 165 0.59 32.43 25.14
N ARG A 166 0.42 31.77 24.00
CA ARG A 166 -0.78 30.97 23.67
C ARG A 166 -0.92 29.73 24.53
N TYR A 167 0.18 29.17 24.99
CA TYR A 167 0.18 27.94 25.76
C TYR A 167 -0.13 28.28 27.22
N THR A 168 -1.29 27.85 27.68
CA THR A 168 -1.67 27.98 29.09
C THR A 168 -0.64 27.31 29.99
N THR A 169 -0.56 27.75 31.25
CA THR A 169 0.12 27.00 32.33
C THR A 169 -0.59 25.70 32.67
N THR A 170 -1.35 25.11 31.73
CA THR A 170 -2.08 23.87 31.98
C THR A 170 -1.06 22.79 32.22
N ASP A 171 -1.00 22.38 33.48
CA ASP A 171 -0.27 21.21 33.89
C ASP A 171 -0.81 20.00 33.09
N PHE A 172 0.03 19.46 32.21
CA PHE A 172 -0.32 18.32 31.37
C PHE A 172 -0.76 17.10 32.20
N THR A 173 -0.34 17.03 33.48
CA THR A 173 -0.84 16.00 34.40
C THR A 173 -2.35 16.12 34.61
N VAL A 174 -2.95 17.31 34.58
CA VAL A 174 -4.41 17.47 34.71
C VAL A 174 -5.14 16.86 33.51
N LEU A 175 -4.57 16.97 32.30
CA LEU A 175 -5.12 16.33 31.09
C LEU A 175 -5.07 14.81 31.18
N GLU A 176 -4.05 14.27 31.85
CA GLU A 176 -3.95 12.84 32.16
C GLU A 176 -5.00 12.42 33.20
N HIS A 177 -5.19 13.19 34.28
CA HIS A 177 -6.16 12.88 35.34
C HIS A 177 -7.61 12.85 34.82
N ILE A 178 -7.99 13.75 33.91
CA ILE A 178 -9.32 13.71 33.27
C ILE A 178 -9.43 12.64 32.16
N GLY A 179 -8.36 11.86 31.93
CA GLY A 179 -8.35 10.77 30.95
C GLY A 179 -8.29 11.22 29.49
N LEU A 180 -7.99 12.50 29.21
CA LEU A 180 -8.02 13.03 27.85
C LEU A 180 -7.01 12.31 26.94
N PHE A 181 -5.74 12.22 27.36
CA PHE A 181 -4.72 11.54 26.54
C PHE A 181 -5.02 10.06 26.33
N LYS A 182 -5.57 9.39 27.34
CA LYS A 182 -6.01 8.00 27.20
C LYS A 182 -7.11 7.89 26.14
N ALA A 183 -8.14 8.73 26.21
CA ALA A 183 -9.23 8.73 25.24
C ALA A 183 -8.75 8.99 23.80
N MET A 184 -7.78 9.88 23.63
CA MET A 184 -7.16 10.21 22.34
C MET A 184 -6.29 9.06 21.79
N ILE A 185 -5.56 8.35 22.66
CA ILE A 185 -4.79 7.15 22.29
C ILE A 185 -5.74 6.00 21.92
N ASP A 186 -6.77 5.76 22.73
CA ASP A 186 -7.73 4.67 22.51
C ASP A 186 -8.47 4.86 21.19
N VAL A 187 -8.88 6.09 20.85
CA VAL A 187 -9.51 6.37 19.55
C VAL A 187 -8.54 6.23 18.38
N ALA A 188 -7.27 6.63 18.54
CA ALA A 188 -6.24 6.43 17.52
C ALA A 188 -5.98 4.94 17.27
N ASN A 189 -5.84 4.14 18.33
CA ASN A 189 -5.63 2.69 18.25
C ASN A 189 -6.83 1.97 17.62
N THR A 190 -8.06 2.34 18.00
CA THR A 190 -9.27 1.74 17.43
C THR A 190 -9.37 2.02 15.94
N ASN A 191 -9.09 3.26 15.51
CA ASN A 191 -9.07 3.60 14.08
C ASN A 191 -7.93 2.88 13.33
N LEU A 192 -6.74 2.77 13.94
CA LEU A 192 -5.64 1.98 13.38
C LEU A 192 -6.01 0.51 13.21
N ALA A 193 -6.71 -0.09 14.17
CA ALA A 193 -7.14 -1.48 14.10
C ALA A 193 -8.13 -1.74 12.95
N PHE A 194 -8.95 -0.75 12.58
CA PHE A 194 -9.79 -0.85 11.36
C PHE A 194 -8.98 -0.79 10.05
N LEU A 195 -7.72 -0.34 10.09
CA LEU A 195 -6.80 -0.38 8.95
C LEU A 195 -6.04 -1.71 8.84
N ALA A 196 -6.23 -2.64 9.79
CA ALA A 196 -5.52 -3.90 9.80
C ALA A 196 -5.89 -4.77 8.57
N PRO A 197 -4.92 -5.53 8.01
CA PRO A 197 -5.17 -6.41 6.88
C PRO A 197 -6.25 -7.48 7.12
N SER A 198 -6.47 -7.88 8.37
CA SER A 198 -7.53 -8.81 8.75
C SER A 198 -8.93 -8.24 8.50
N ILE A 199 -9.12 -6.94 8.75
CA ILE A 199 -10.39 -6.25 8.52
C ILE A 199 -10.62 -5.99 7.04
N SER A 200 -9.58 -5.66 6.27
CA SER A 200 -9.72 -5.40 4.83
C SER A 200 -10.14 -6.64 4.02
N ARG A 201 -9.97 -7.85 4.57
CA ARG A 201 -10.39 -9.11 3.94
C ARG A 201 -11.89 -9.39 4.06
N ILE A 202 -12.58 -8.71 4.97
CA ILE A 202 -14.03 -8.91 5.16
C ILE A 202 -14.77 -8.34 3.92
N PRO A 203 -15.61 -9.14 3.23
CA PRO A 203 -16.42 -8.64 2.12
C PRO A 203 -17.32 -7.48 2.57
N LYS A 204 -17.39 -6.40 1.78
CA LYS A 204 -18.08 -5.15 2.15
C LYS A 204 -19.59 -5.32 2.36
N GLU A 205 -20.16 -6.41 1.87
CA GLU A 205 -21.57 -6.77 1.99
C GLU A 205 -21.91 -7.36 3.36
N VAL A 206 -20.91 -7.85 4.10
CA VAL A 206 -21.10 -8.40 5.45
C VAL A 206 -21.65 -7.31 6.36
N HIS A 207 -22.68 -7.64 7.13
CA HIS A 207 -23.39 -6.64 7.93
C HIS A 207 -22.45 -5.89 8.89
N SER A 208 -21.52 -6.56 9.56
CA SER A 208 -20.59 -5.93 10.51
C SER A 208 -19.75 -4.83 9.87
N ILE A 209 -19.09 -5.12 8.75
CA ILE A 209 -18.25 -4.14 8.06
C ILE A 209 -19.09 -3.06 7.36
N LYS A 210 -20.26 -3.41 6.81
CA LYS A 210 -21.19 -2.46 6.20
C LYS A 210 -21.68 -1.42 7.21
N ASP A 211 -22.02 -1.89 8.41
CA ASP A 211 -22.48 -1.08 9.52
C ASP A 211 -21.35 -0.20 10.09
N ALA A 212 -20.11 -0.72 10.16
CA ALA A 212 -18.93 0.07 10.51
C ALA A 212 -18.61 1.16 9.45
N ILE A 213 -18.64 0.81 8.16
CA ILE A 213 -18.38 1.76 7.07
C ILE A 213 -19.40 2.91 7.09
N ALA A 214 -20.66 2.64 7.44
CA ALA A 214 -21.70 3.66 7.54
C ALA A 214 -21.41 4.70 8.66
N CYS A 215 -20.69 4.31 9.72
CA CYS A 215 -20.41 5.21 10.85
C CYS A 215 -19.10 6.00 10.69
N PHE A 216 -18.15 5.53 9.87
CA PHE A 216 -16.84 6.15 9.73
C PHE A 216 -16.84 7.64 9.32
N PRO A 217 -17.63 8.10 8.34
CA PRO A 217 -17.62 9.52 7.95
C PRO A 217 -17.98 10.45 9.11
N THR A 218 -19.05 10.11 9.84
CA THR A 218 -19.52 10.92 10.96
C THR A 218 -18.58 10.83 12.16
N ALA A 219 -18.07 9.64 12.47
CA ALA A 219 -17.09 9.46 13.54
C ALA A 219 -15.83 10.29 13.26
N ALA A 220 -15.27 10.20 12.04
CA ALA A 220 -14.11 10.97 11.65
C ALA A 220 -14.34 12.48 11.76
N TYR A 221 -15.47 12.98 11.24
CA TYR A 221 -15.84 14.39 11.39
C TYR A 221 -15.88 14.84 12.85
N LYS A 222 -16.62 14.11 13.71
CA LYS A 222 -16.76 14.49 15.12
C LYS A 222 -15.44 14.43 15.87
N ILE A 223 -14.61 13.42 15.62
CA ILE A 223 -13.30 13.28 16.25
C ILE A 223 -12.37 14.44 15.83
N LEU A 224 -12.29 14.77 14.53
CA LEU A 224 -11.49 15.91 14.05
C LEU A 224 -11.99 17.24 14.64
N ARG A 225 -13.31 17.40 14.75
CA ARG A 225 -13.93 18.57 15.37
C ARG A 225 -13.54 18.69 16.85
N ILE A 226 -13.61 17.60 17.61
CA ILE A 226 -13.22 17.55 19.02
C ILE A 226 -11.73 17.89 19.19
N VAL A 227 -10.86 17.32 18.35
CA VAL A 227 -9.42 17.66 18.32
C VAL A 227 -9.20 19.16 18.15
N LEU A 228 -9.91 19.77 17.20
CA LEU A 228 -9.82 21.22 16.95
C LEU A 228 -10.31 22.03 18.15
N GLN A 229 -11.42 21.62 18.79
CA GLN A 229 -11.94 22.27 20.00
C GLN A 229 -10.94 22.20 21.15
N ILE A 230 -10.36 21.02 21.42
CA ILE A 230 -9.32 20.83 22.43
C ILE A 230 -8.12 21.73 22.12
N THR A 231 -7.64 21.73 20.88
CA THR A 231 -6.49 22.56 20.47
C THR A 231 -6.78 24.05 20.67
N SER A 232 -8.00 24.49 20.34
CA SER A 232 -8.46 25.86 20.57
C SER A 232 -8.52 26.22 22.05
N ILE A 233 -8.98 25.31 22.90
CA ILE A 233 -9.06 25.52 24.36
C ILE A 233 -7.65 25.63 24.95
N LEU A 234 -6.74 24.71 24.60
CA LEU A 234 -5.36 24.69 25.11
C LEU A 234 -4.52 25.90 24.65
N SER A 235 -4.91 26.55 23.56
CA SER A 235 -4.20 27.69 22.97
C SER A 235 -4.73 29.06 23.41
N LYS A 236 -5.78 29.12 24.23
CA LYS A 236 -6.37 30.37 24.74
C LYS A 236 -5.80 30.72 26.11
N LYS A 237 -5.25 31.93 26.24
CA LYS A 237 -4.92 32.52 27.54
C LYS A 237 -6.24 32.74 28.32
N LYS A 238 -6.45 32.04 29.44
CA LYS A 238 -7.69 32.14 30.23
C LYS A 238 -7.42 32.39 31.72
N ASP A 239 -8.26 33.23 32.31
CA ASP A 239 -8.22 33.62 33.73
C ASP A 239 -8.97 32.64 34.67
N HIS A 240 -9.72 31.66 34.12
CA HIS A 240 -10.52 30.69 34.88
C HIS A 240 -10.17 29.23 34.53
N PHE A 241 -9.32 28.62 35.36
CA PHE A 241 -8.78 27.28 35.19
C PHE A 241 -9.85 26.16 35.29
N GLU A 242 -10.79 26.28 36.23
CA GLU A 242 -11.79 25.24 36.53
C GLU A 242 -12.79 25.00 35.38
N SER A 243 -13.33 26.08 34.79
CA SER A 243 -14.21 25.99 33.60
C SER A 243 -13.50 25.34 32.41
N THR A 244 -12.19 25.57 32.27
CA THR A 244 -11.39 25.00 31.19
C THR A 244 -11.24 23.49 31.36
N ILE A 245 -10.98 23.02 32.58
CA ILE A 245 -10.94 21.58 32.89
C ILE A 245 -12.29 20.92 32.62
N GLN A 246 -13.39 21.58 33.02
CA GLN A 246 -14.73 21.06 32.79
C GLN A 246 -15.04 20.94 31.28
N GLU A 247 -14.72 21.96 30.48
CA GLU A 247 -14.86 21.92 29.01
C GLU A 247 -14.06 20.75 28.40
N LEU A 248 -12.80 20.58 28.82
CA LEU A 248 -11.93 19.50 28.33
C LEU A 248 -12.41 18.11 28.78
N ASN A 249 -12.94 17.98 29.99
CA ASN A 249 -13.52 16.73 30.48
C ASN A 249 -14.76 16.33 29.67
N VAL A 250 -15.62 17.28 29.30
CA VAL A 250 -16.77 17.00 28.41
C VAL A 250 -16.29 16.44 27.07
N LEU A 251 -15.28 17.06 26.45
CA LEU A 251 -14.71 16.62 25.18
C LEU A 251 -14.00 15.25 25.28
N ALA A 252 -13.30 14.98 26.39
CA ALA A 252 -12.70 13.69 26.68
C ALA A 252 -13.75 12.56 26.79
N ASN A 253 -14.87 12.85 27.44
CA ASN A 253 -15.99 11.92 27.53
C ASN A 253 -16.68 11.70 26.17
N GLU A 254 -16.84 12.75 25.37
CA GLU A 254 -17.43 12.65 24.03
C GLU A 254 -16.57 11.77 23.09
N VAL A 255 -15.25 11.99 23.05
CA VAL A 255 -14.36 11.15 22.23
C VAL A 255 -14.30 9.72 22.74
N SER A 256 -14.34 9.50 24.06
CA SER A 256 -14.42 8.17 24.66
C SER A 256 -15.71 7.45 24.27
N HIS A 257 -16.84 8.17 24.23
CA HIS A 257 -18.11 7.57 23.82
C HIS A 257 -18.10 7.18 22.34
N ILE A 258 -17.59 8.05 21.47
CA ILE A 258 -17.40 7.74 20.04
C ILE A 258 -16.50 6.50 19.90
N ASN A 259 -15.41 6.45 20.66
CA ASN A 259 -14.50 5.31 20.65
C ASN A 259 -15.18 4.01 21.10
N ASN A 260 -16.03 4.04 22.13
CA ASN A 260 -16.78 2.86 22.58
C ASN A 260 -17.68 2.31 21.47
N ILE A 261 -18.37 3.19 20.72
CA ILE A 261 -19.19 2.77 19.57
C ILE A 261 -18.29 2.13 18.49
N LEU A 262 -17.16 2.75 18.17
CA LEU A 262 -16.21 2.21 17.21
C LEU A 262 -15.62 0.87 17.65
N GLN A 263 -15.31 0.69 18.94
CA GLN A 263 -14.82 -0.58 19.50
C GLN A 263 -15.88 -1.68 19.47
N GLU A 264 -17.15 -1.35 19.70
CA GLU A 264 -18.26 -2.30 19.54
C GLU A 264 -18.32 -2.78 18.08
N LYS A 265 -18.28 -1.86 17.10
CA LYS A 265 -18.24 -2.21 15.67
C LYS A 265 -17.00 -3.00 15.32
N LEU A 266 -15.83 -2.62 15.85
CA LEU A 266 -14.56 -3.30 15.61
C LEU A 266 -14.59 -4.73 16.13
N THR A 267 -15.16 -4.96 17.31
CA THR A 267 -15.30 -6.29 17.91
C THR A 267 -16.15 -7.20 17.03
N LEU A 268 -17.25 -6.68 16.47
CA LEU A 268 -18.08 -7.43 15.51
C LEU A 268 -17.31 -7.72 14.22
N CYS A 269 -16.57 -6.73 13.70
CA CYS A 269 -15.74 -6.91 12.51
C CYS A 269 -14.61 -7.92 12.76
N LEU A 270 -13.95 -7.90 13.91
CA LEU A 270 -12.89 -8.86 14.27
C LEU A 270 -13.44 -10.28 14.43
N ARG A 271 -14.62 -10.44 15.03
CA ARG A 271 -15.30 -11.75 15.12
C ARG A 271 -15.65 -12.31 13.74
N ASP A 272 -16.09 -11.45 12.83
CA ASP A 272 -16.33 -11.89 11.44
C ASP A 272 -15.00 -12.09 10.71
N ALA A 273 -14.00 -11.25 10.96
CA ALA A 273 -12.65 -11.42 10.43
C ALA A 273 -12.10 -12.78 10.81
N GLU A 274 -12.24 -13.25 12.06
CA GLU A 274 -11.82 -14.59 12.48
C GLU A 274 -12.37 -15.71 11.60
N LYS A 275 -13.60 -15.58 11.07
CA LYS A 275 -14.14 -16.55 10.10
C LYS A 275 -13.30 -16.53 8.82
N TYR A 276 -12.88 -15.35 8.39
CA TYR A 276 -11.98 -15.12 7.26
C TYR A 276 -10.47 -15.23 7.60
N THR A 277 -10.08 -15.35 8.88
CA THR A 277 -8.69 -15.57 9.33
C THR A 277 -8.42 -17.05 9.63
N TYR A 278 -9.45 -17.84 9.95
CA TYR A 278 -9.39 -19.30 10.10
C TYR A 278 -9.79 -20.06 8.83
N GLU A 279 -10.33 -19.39 7.81
CA GLU A 279 -10.61 -19.97 6.49
C GLU A 279 -9.43 -19.81 5.51
N ASP A 280 -8.27 -20.36 5.91
CA ASP A 280 -7.34 -20.99 4.96
C ASP A 280 -7.80 -22.42 4.59
N ILE A 281 -9.00 -22.83 5.00
CA ILE A 281 -9.71 -24.02 4.52
C ILE A 281 -11.22 -23.71 4.52
N THR A 282 -11.89 -23.75 3.37
CA THR A 282 -13.36 -23.66 3.18
C THR A 282 -14.08 -22.30 3.01
N ILE A 283 -13.44 -21.29 2.40
CA ILE A 283 -14.21 -20.62 1.32
C ILE A 283 -14.46 -21.71 0.28
N ARG A 284 -15.73 -21.89 -0.06
CA ARG A 284 -16.28 -22.95 -0.89
C ARG A 284 -15.86 -22.80 -2.35
N ILE A 285 -14.57 -22.85 -2.60
CA ILE A 285 -13.97 -22.98 -3.91
C ILE A 285 -13.54 -24.45 -3.98
N THR A 286 -14.28 -25.20 -4.79
CA THR A 286 -13.83 -26.49 -5.29
C THR A 286 -12.34 -26.37 -5.59
N LYS A 287 -11.50 -27.18 -4.93
CA LYS A 287 -10.11 -27.35 -5.35
C LYS A 287 -10.18 -27.84 -6.79
N ILE A 288 -10.14 -26.91 -7.74
CA ILE A 288 -10.26 -27.29 -9.14
C ILE A 288 -9.00 -28.06 -9.46
N SER A 289 -9.18 -29.26 -10.01
CA SER A 289 -8.05 -30.01 -10.53
C SER A 289 -7.45 -29.25 -11.72
N ILE A 290 -6.21 -29.56 -12.08
CA ILE A 290 -5.59 -29.03 -13.31
C ILE A 290 -6.52 -29.30 -14.52
N SER A 291 -7.20 -30.45 -14.58
CA SER A 291 -8.16 -30.75 -15.63
C SER A 291 -9.39 -29.83 -15.60
N GLU A 292 -9.93 -29.50 -14.42
CA GLU A 292 -11.04 -28.55 -14.29
C GLU A 292 -10.64 -27.13 -14.67
N PHE A 293 -9.42 -26.69 -14.29
CA PHE A 293 -8.85 -25.42 -14.75
C PHE A 293 -8.79 -25.39 -16.28
N ILE A 294 -8.22 -26.43 -16.90
CA ILE A 294 -8.09 -26.52 -18.36
C ILE A 294 -9.47 -26.51 -19.02
N ASP A 295 -10.42 -27.28 -18.50
CA ASP A 295 -11.77 -27.37 -19.06
C ASP A 295 -12.50 -26.02 -19.03
N LYS A 296 -12.39 -25.26 -17.93
CA LYS A 296 -12.98 -23.91 -17.82
C LYS A 296 -12.39 -22.93 -18.85
N ILE A 297 -11.06 -22.88 -18.96
CA ILE A 297 -10.40 -22.01 -19.93
C ILE A 297 -10.74 -22.45 -21.36
N MET A 298 -10.68 -23.75 -21.66
CA MET A 298 -10.99 -24.27 -22.99
C MET A 298 -12.46 -24.12 -23.36
N GLN A 299 -13.38 -24.16 -22.40
CA GLN A 299 -14.79 -23.84 -22.62
C GLN A 299 -14.95 -22.38 -23.06
N TYR A 300 -14.30 -21.44 -22.38
CA TYR A 300 -14.31 -20.04 -22.80
C TYR A 300 -13.77 -19.87 -24.21
N VAL A 301 -12.61 -20.47 -24.50
CA VAL A 301 -11.96 -20.37 -25.81
C VAL A 301 -12.82 -20.94 -26.94
N ARG A 302 -13.54 -22.06 -26.68
CA ARG A 302 -14.54 -22.61 -27.63
C ARG A 302 -15.71 -21.66 -27.86
N THR A 303 -16.25 -21.03 -26.81
CA THR A 303 -17.37 -20.08 -26.96
C THR A 303 -17.01 -18.83 -27.77
N GLN A 304 -15.72 -18.50 -27.86
CA GLN A 304 -15.19 -17.42 -28.69
C GLN A 304 -14.86 -17.85 -30.13
N GLY A 305 -15.15 -19.10 -30.50
CA GLY A 305 -14.96 -19.62 -31.87
C GLY A 305 -13.55 -20.11 -32.20
N PHE A 306 -12.67 -20.27 -31.20
CA PHE A 306 -11.31 -20.79 -31.41
C PHE A 306 -11.29 -22.33 -31.33
N GLU A 307 -11.91 -23.01 -32.29
CA GLU A 307 -12.01 -24.49 -32.26
C GLU A 307 -10.69 -25.22 -32.58
N ASN A 308 -9.73 -24.53 -33.21
CA ASN A 308 -8.50 -25.12 -33.74
C ASN A 308 -7.40 -25.46 -32.71
N LEU A 309 -7.68 -25.31 -31.41
CA LEU A 309 -6.67 -25.48 -30.35
C LEU A 309 -6.54 -26.90 -29.79
N ARG A 310 -7.52 -27.78 -30.05
CA ARG A 310 -7.60 -29.11 -29.40
C ARG A 310 -6.42 -30.05 -29.66
N ASN A 311 -5.62 -29.80 -30.70
CA ASN A 311 -4.48 -30.64 -31.09
C ASN A 311 -3.17 -29.86 -31.13
N LYS A 312 -3.09 -28.70 -30.47
CA LYS A 312 -1.88 -27.87 -30.43
C LYS A 312 -1.27 -27.89 -29.03
N HIS A 313 0.04 -27.74 -28.99
CA HIS A 313 0.73 -27.41 -27.75
C HIS A 313 0.33 -26.00 -27.32
N LEU A 314 0.01 -25.79 -26.05
CA LEU A 314 -0.49 -24.52 -25.53
C LEU A 314 0.50 -23.93 -24.52
N LEU A 315 0.74 -22.63 -24.64
CA LEU A 315 1.36 -21.81 -23.62
C LEU A 315 0.31 -20.88 -23.03
N PHE A 316 -0.08 -21.12 -21.78
CA PHE A 316 -0.91 -20.19 -21.04
C PHE A 316 -0.01 -19.07 -20.51
N LEU A 317 -0.05 -17.92 -21.16
CA LEU A 317 0.62 -16.72 -20.68
C LEU A 317 -0.25 -16.10 -19.60
N ILE A 318 0.22 -16.16 -18.36
CA ILE A 318 -0.47 -15.67 -17.18
C ILE A 318 0.27 -14.43 -16.71
N SER A 319 -0.45 -13.31 -16.62
CA SER A 319 0.14 -12.04 -16.18
C SER A 319 -0.91 -11.15 -15.51
N ASP A 320 -0.47 -10.10 -14.85
CA ASP A 320 -1.31 -8.94 -14.56
C ASP A 320 -1.35 -8.00 -15.80
N LEU A 321 -1.91 -6.79 -15.64
CA LEU A 321 -1.91 -5.75 -16.68
C LEU A 321 -0.63 -4.90 -16.71
N ASP A 322 0.33 -5.21 -15.84
CA ASP A 322 1.61 -4.51 -15.72
C ASP A 322 2.74 -5.25 -16.48
N ILE A 323 2.43 -6.35 -17.18
CA ILE A 323 3.35 -7.03 -18.11
C ILE A 323 4.03 -6.01 -19.04
N SER A 324 5.36 -6.14 -19.16
CA SER A 324 6.14 -5.14 -19.88
C SER A 324 5.91 -5.24 -21.38
N ILE A 325 5.95 -4.08 -22.06
CA ILE A 325 5.82 -4.03 -23.51
C ILE A 325 6.97 -4.79 -24.19
N ASP A 326 8.15 -4.82 -23.57
CA ASP A 326 9.31 -5.51 -24.13
C ASP A 326 9.21 -7.03 -24.01
N GLU A 327 8.65 -7.56 -22.93
CA GLU A 327 8.28 -8.99 -22.83
C GLU A 327 7.28 -9.37 -23.93
N ILE A 328 6.25 -8.54 -24.17
CA ILE A 328 5.28 -8.80 -25.25
C ILE A 328 5.95 -8.78 -26.62
N LYS A 329 6.86 -7.84 -26.88
CA LYS A 329 7.62 -7.79 -28.14
C LYS A 329 8.50 -9.03 -28.33
N ALA A 330 9.17 -9.49 -27.27
CA ALA A 330 10.01 -10.68 -27.30
C ALA A 330 9.17 -11.93 -27.60
N LEU A 331 8.04 -12.11 -26.89
CA LEU A 331 7.12 -13.22 -27.14
C LEU A 331 6.51 -13.17 -28.53
N ASN A 332 6.12 -11.99 -29.03
CA ASN A 332 5.64 -11.82 -30.39
C ASN A 332 6.67 -12.27 -31.42
N TRP A 333 7.94 -11.91 -31.21
CA TRP A 333 9.03 -12.29 -32.11
C TRP A 333 9.22 -13.81 -32.17
N LEU A 334 9.16 -14.49 -31.02
CA LEU A 334 9.24 -15.95 -30.89
C LEU A 334 8.01 -16.63 -31.53
N TYR A 335 6.82 -16.15 -31.19
CA TYR A 335 5.55 -16.68 -31.68
C TYR A 335 5.45 -16.63 -33.21
N GLN A 336 5.92 -15.56 -33.85
CA GLN A 336 5.95 -15.44 -35.31
C GLN A 336 6.88 -16.44 -36.01
N ARG A 337 7.85 -17.02 -35.29
CA ARG A 337 8.87 -17.96 -35.80
C ARG A 337 8.71 -19.36 -35.25
N ASN A 338 7.54 -19.68 -34.69
CA ASN A 338 7.32 -20.95 -34.03
C ASN A 338 6.81 -22.06 -34.96
N ASP A 339 6.71 -21.82 -36.28
CA ASP A 339 6.23 -22.79 -37.28
C ASP A 339 4.95 -23.55 -36.89
N GLN A 340 4.04 -22.87 -36.16
CA GLN A 340 2.80 -23.43 -35.61
C GLN A 340 2.99 -24.57 -34.59
N MET A 341 4.18 -24.70 -34.00
CA MET A 341 4.49 -25.69 -32.96
C MET A 341 3.62 -25.51 -31.70
N TYR A 342 3.30 -24.27 -31.34
CA TYR A 342 2.47 -23.97 -30.18
C TYR A 342 1.58 -22.74 -30.40
N GLU A 343 0.54 -22.61 -29.58
CA GLU A 343 -0.32 -21.43 -29.51
C GLU A 343 -0.20 -20.77 -28.13
N ILE A 344 -0.32 -19.44 -28.08
CA ILE A 344 -0.32 -18.68 -26.82
C ILE A 344 -1.76 -18.31 -26.47
N VAL A 345 -2.18 -18.60 -25.24
CA VAL A 345 -3.45 -18.18 -24.66
C VAL A 345 -3.15 -17.21 -23.54
N TRP A 346 -3.53 -15.94 -23.70
CA TRP A 346 -3.32 -14.95 -22.64
C TRP A 346 -4.45 -14.99 -21.61
N LEU A 347 -4.06 -15.17 -20.35
CA LEU A 347 -4.92 -15.23 -19.18
C LEU A 347 -4.51 -14.13 -18.18
N PRO A 348 -5.16 -12.96 -18.22
CA PRO A 348 -4.89 -11.89 -17.28
C PRO A 348 -5.49 -12.23 -15.90
N ILE A 349 -4.65 -12.32 -14.87
CA ILE A 349 -5.06 -12.57 -13.49
C ILE A 349 -5.06 -11.24 -12.74
N ILE A 350 -6.27 -10.71 -12.53
CA ILE A 350 -6.49 -9.41 -11.87
C ILE A 350 -7.38 -9.62 -10.64
N ASP A 351 -7.14 -8.83 -9.60
CA ASP A 351 -8.07 -8.74 -8.48
C ASP A 351 -9.31 -7.91 -8.88
N LEU A 352 -10.41 -8.59 -9.19
CA LEU A 352 -11.68 -7.97 -9.59
C LEU A 352 -12.46 -7.35 -8.41
N SER A 353 -11.95 -7.44 -7.17
CA SER A 353 -12.50 -6.66 -6.05
C SER A 353 -12.27 -5.16 -6.22
N MET A 354 -11.38 -4.78 -7.13
CA MET A 354 -11.13 -3.41 -7.59
C MET A 354 -11.58 -3.25 -9.05
N SER A 355 -11.98 -2.04 -9.46
CA SER A 355 -12.21 -1.75 -10.88
C SER A 355 -10.88 -1.87 -11.64
N TYR A 356 -10.81 -2.74 -12.65
CA TYR A 356 -9.61 -2.89 -13.48
C TYR A 356 -9.60 -1.92 -14.67
N ASP A 357 -8.39 -1.57 -15.15
CA ASP A 357 -8.23 -0.71 -16.32
C ASP A 357 -8.56 -1.48 -17.61
N VAL A 358 -9.83 -1.38 -18.01
CA VAL A 358 -10.35 -1.96 -19.26
C VAL A 358 -9.58 -1.43 -20.47
N LYS A 359 -9.17 -0.16 -20.47
CA LYS A 359 -8.44 0.45 -21.58
C LYS A 359 -7.07 -0.20 -21.72
N ARG A 360 -6.35 -0.36 -20.61
CA ARG A 360 -5.04 -1.02 -20.57
C ARG A 360 -5.10 -2.45 -21.10
N PHE A 361 -6.13 -3.22 -20.72
CA PHE A 361 -6.33 -4.57 -21.24
C PHE A 361 -6.41 -4.60 -22.78
N TRP A 362 -7.21 -3.71 -23.38
CA TRP A 362 -7.34 -3.65 -24.84
C TRP A 362 -6.08 -3.15 -25.54
N GLU A 363 -5.35 -2.21 -24.94
CA GLU A 363 -4.04 -1.76 -25.45
C GLU A 363 -3.04 -2.92 -25.52
N LEU A 364 -2.93 -3.71 -24.45
CA LEU A 364 -2.05 -4.88 -24.41
C LEU A 364 -2.49 -5.94 -25.42
N LYS A 365 -3.80 -6.25 -25.48
CA LYS A 365 -4.35 -7.21 -26.44
C LYS A 365 -4.03 -6.84 -27.89
N GLN A 366 -4.06 -5.54 -28.25
CA GLN A 366 -3.71 -5.08 -29.60
C GLN A 366 -2.22 -5.25 -29.94
N LEU A 367 -1.35 -5.25 -28.94
CA LEU A 367 0.09 -5.47 -29.12
C LEU A 367 0.42 -6.95 -29.32
N MET A 368 -0.40 -7.86 -28.81
CA MET A 368 -0.17 -9.31 -28.86
C MET A 368 -0.51 -9.89 -30.25
N LYS A 369 0.35 -10.79 -30.75
CA LYS A 369 0.17 -11.44 -32.07
C LYS A 369 -0.64 -12.73 -32.03
N TRP A 370 -0.74 -13.37 -30.87
CA TRP A 370 -1.68 -14.46 -30.65
C TRP A 370 -3.10 -13.92 -30.55
N SER A 371 -4.06 -14.68 -31.08
CA SER A 371 -5.46 -14.21 -31.17
C SER A 371 -6.27 -14.48 -29.90
N VAL A 372 -5.80 -15.37 -29.02
CA VAL A 372 -6.58 -15.87 -27.89
C VAL A 372 -6.23 -15.09 -26.63
N ALA A 373 -7.19 -14.32 -26.12
CA ALA A 373 -7.08 -13.58 -24.88
C ALA A 373 -8.40 -13.68 -24.09
N VAL A 374 -8.30 -14.13 -22.83
CA VAL A 374 -9.45 -14.23 -21.93
C VAL A 374 -9.69 -12.88 -21.27
N GLU A 375 -10.93 -12.38 -21.34
CA GLU A 375 -11.27 -11.14 -20.63
C GLU A 375 -11.19 -11.35 -19.11
N PRO A 376 -10.64 -10.40 -18.32
CA PRO A 376 -10.50 -10.57 -16.87
C PRO A 376 -11.81 -10.93 -16.16
N THR A 377 -12.93 -10.32 -16.57
CA THR A 377 -14.27 -10.58 -16.02
C THR A 377 -14.81 -11.99 -16.29
N ARG A 378 -14.17 -12.72 -17.21
CA ARG A 378 -14.54 -14.09 -17.60
C ARG A 378 -13.65 -15.13 -16.93
N VAL A 379 -12.59 -14.70 -16.26
CA VAL A 379 -11.77 -15.57 -15.41
C VAL A 379 -12.51 -15.76 -14.09
N GLU A 380 -12.93 -17.00 -13.83
CA GLU A 380 -13.64 -17.32 -12.59
C GLU A 380 -12.73 -17.18 -11.36
N ALA A 381 -13.32 -16.86 -10.21
CA ALA A 381 -12.56 -16.59 -8.99
C ALA A 381 -11.71 -17.81 -8.54
N ASP A 382 -12.21 -19.03 -8.77
CA ASP A 382 -11.49 -20.25 -8.43
C ASP A 382 -10.30 -20.53 -9.36
N VAL A 383 -10.38 -20.12 -10.63
CA VAL A 383 -9.25 -20.11 -11.58
C VAL A 383 -8.18 -19.13 -11.13
N VAL A 384 -8.56 -17.92 -10.71
CA VAL A 384 -7.62 -16.91 -10.18
C VAL A 384 -6.91 -17.43 -8.94
N GLU A 385 -7.65 -18.03 -8.01
CA GLU A 385 -7.08 -18.58 -6.78
C GLU A 385 -6.17 -19.78 -7.06
N PHE A 386 -6.58 -20.69 -7.95
CA PHE A 386 -5.77 -21.83 -8.37
C PHE A 386 -4.39 -21.37 -8.88
N VAL A 387 -4.37 -20.39 -9.79
CA VAL A 387 -3.13 -19.87 -10.36
C VAL A 387 -2.24 -19.21 -9.30
N LYS A 388 -2.83 -18.47 -8.36
CA LYS A 388 -2.07 -17.85 -7.25
C LYS A 388 -1.51 -18.88 -6.26
N LYS A 389 -2.26 -19.94 -5.96
CA LYS A 389 -1.89 -20.96 -4.95
C LYS A 389 -1.01 -22.07 -5.50
N GLU A 390 -1.41 -22.71 -6.59
CA GLU A 390 -0.76 -23.90 -7.15
C GLU A 390 0.41 -23.55 -8.09
N TRP A 391 0.33 -22.42 -8.80
CA TRP A 391 1.41 -21.95 -9.69
C TRP A 391 2.19 -20.76 -9.12
N HIS A 392 1.92 -20.41 -7.86
CA HIS A 392 2.63 -19.35 -7.11
C HIS A 392 2.72 -18.01 -7.86
N PHE A 393 1.72 -17.70 -8.70
CA PHE A 393 1.67 -16.42 -9.40
C PHE A 393 1.38 -15.28 -8.42
N ILE A 394 2.31 -14.33 -8.33
CA ILE A 394 2.16 -13.12 -7.51
C ILE A 394 1.90 -11.90 -8.38
N ARG A 395 2.83 -11.62 -9.32
CA ARG A 395 2.77 -10.48 -10.26
C ARG A 395 3.53 -10.75 -11.56
N GLN A 396 4.74 -11.30 -11.45
CA GLN A 396 5.57 -11.56 -12.62
C GLN A 396 4.90 -12.56 -13.55
N ALA A 397 4.90 -12.26 -14.85
CA ALA A 397 4.30 -13.14 -15.85
C ALA A 397 4.94 -14.53 -15.79
N ILE A 398 4.12 -15.56 -16.04
CA ILE A 398 4.55 -16.95 -16.21
C ILE A 398 3.92 -17.52 -17.48
N ALA A 399 4.59 -18.51 -18.10
CA ALA A 399 4.05 -19.22 -19.26
C ALA A 399 3.92 -20.70 -18.93
N VAL A 400 2.71 -21.17 -18.63
CA VAL A 400 2.48 -22.58 -18.31
C VAL A 400 2.41 -23.38 -19.60
N SER A 401 3.23 -24.41 -19.69
CA SER A 401 3.38 -25.26 -20.87
C SER A 401 2.50 -26.50 -20.79
N MET A 402 1.69 -26.73 -21.82
CA MET A 402 0.77 -27.86 -21.89
C MET A 402 0.82 -28.56 -23.24
N THR A 403 0.87 -29.90 -23.20
CA THR A 403 0.86 -30.73 -24.40
C THR A 403 -0.51 -30.74 -25.09
N SER A 404 -0.54 -31.19 -26.35
CA SER A 404 -1.80 -31.42 -27.07
C SER A 404 -2.68 -32.49 -26.43
N ALA A 405 -2.14 -33.31 -25.52
CA ALA A 405 -2.90 -34.29 -24.74
C ALA A 405 -3.56 -33.68 -23.48
N GLY A 406 -3.30 -32.40 -23.18
CA GLY A 406 -3.82 -31.71 -21.99
C GLY A 406 -2.97 -31.91 -20.73
N GLU A 407 -1.74 -32.41 -20.87
CA GLU A 407 -0.82 -32.58 -19.75
C GLU A 407 0.06 -31.33 -19.58
N VAL A 408 0.11 -30.79 -18.36
CA VAL A 408 1.01 -29.68 -18.01
C VAL A 408 2.42 -30.24 -17.83
N VAL A 409 3.37 -29.76 -18.63
CA VAL A 409 4.76 -30.28 -18.69
C VAL A 409 5.80 -29.32 -18.14
N CYS A 410 5.43 -28.06 -17.92
CA CYS A 410 6.25 -27.06 -17.22
C CYS A 410 5.35 -25.96 -16.65
N GLN A 411 5.55 -25.58 -15.39
CA GLN A 411 4.76 -24.51 -14.75
C GLN A 411 5.22 -23.11 -15.15
N ASN A 412 6.45 -22.94 -15.63
CA ASN A 412 6.91 -21.66 -16.16
C ASN A 412 7.99 -21.84 -17.23
N ALA A 413 7.59 -21.76 -18.49
CA ALA A 413 8.45 -21.87 -19.67
C ALA A 413 9.14 -20.56 -20.06
N LEU A 414 8.84 -19.43 -19.40
CA LEU A 414 9.48 -18.15 -19.74
C LEU A 414 11.01 -18.19 -19.66
N PRO A 415 11.65 -18.76 -18.62
CA PRO A 415 13.11 -18.90 -18.58
C PRO A 415 13.67 -19.65 -19.80
N MET A 416 13.01 -20.74 -20.21
CA MET A 416 13.39 -21.48 -21.42
C MET A 416 13.24 -20.65 -22.69
N LEU A 417 12.13 -19.90 -22.82
CA LEU A 417 11.86 -19.04 -23.97
C LEU A 417 12.87 -17.89 -24.07
N TRP A 418 13.30 -17.32 -22.94
CA TRP A 418 14.30 -16.25 -22.91
C TRP A 418 15.70 -16.75 -23.22
N THR A 419 16.02 -17.98 -22.81
CA THR A 419 17.39 -18.52 -22.91
C THR A 419 17.65 -19.24 -24.23
N TRP A 420 16.65 -19.97 -24.74
CA TRP A 420 16.81 -20.81 -25.94
C TRP A 420 15.73 -20.56 -27.01
N GLY A 421 14.75 -19.69 -26.73
CA GLY A 421 13.66 -19.43 -27.66
C GLY A 421 12.93 -20.69 -28.10
N ASN A 422 12.57 -20.77 -29.38
CA ASN A 422 11.79 -21.88 -29.92
C ASN A 422 12.57 -23.21 -29.97
N THR A 423 13.90 -23.22 -29.79
CA THR A 423 14.67 -24.48 -29.79
C THR A 423 14.47 -25.28 -28.50
N ALA A 424 13.92 -24.67 -27.45
CA ALA A 424 13.54 -25.36 -26.22
C ALA A 424 12.17 -26.05 -26.28
N PHE A 425 11.45 -25.97 -27.40
CA PHE A 425 10.21 -26.73 -27.59
C PHE A 425 10.49 -28.24 -27.42
N PRO A 426 9.68 -29.01 -26.63
CA PRO A 426 8.31 -28.72 -26.17
C PRO A 426 8.18 -28.02 -24.80
N PHE A 427 9.20 -27.31 -24.32
CA PHE A 427 9.15 -26.54 -23.07
C PHE A 427 8.66 -27.38 -21.87
N SER A 428 9.34 -28.50 -21.62
CA SER A 428 9.09 -29.35 -20.46
C SER A 428 10.22 -29.21 -19.44
N ASP A 429 9.94 -29.49 -18.17
CA ASP A 429 10.96 -29.49 -17.11
C ASP A 429 12.14 -30.43 -17.46
N LYS A 430 11.83 -31.56 -18.12
CA LYS A 430 12.84 -32.49 -18.64
C LYS A 430 13.68 -31.89 -19.76
N THR A 431 13.08 -31.09 -20.64
CA THR A 431 13.81 -30.39 -21.71
C THR A 431 14.73 -29.34 -21.12
N GLU A 432 14.26 -28.59 -20.11
CA GLU A 432 15.07 -27.62 -19.39
C GLU A 432 16.29 -28.28 -18.74
N GLU A 433 16.10 -29.40 -18.04
CA GLU A 433 17.20 -30.16 -17.42
C GLU A 433 18.23 -30.62 -18.45
N ILE A 434 17.78 -31.14 -19.60
CA ILE A 434 18.68 -31.57 -20.69
C ILE A 434 19.47 -30.37 -21.26
N LEU A 435 18.81 -29.22 -21.45
CA LEU A 435 19.45 -28.03 -21.99
C LEU A 435 20.51 -27.49 -21.04
N TRP A 436 20.21 -27.41 -19.74
CA TRP A 436 21.19 -27.02 -18.72
C TRP A 436 22.38 -27.98 -18.67
N ASN A 437 22.14 -29.29 -18.64
CA ASN A 437 23.21 -30.30 -18.63
C ASN A 437 24.08 -30.24 -19.90
N SER A 438 23.50 -29.90 -21.05
CA SER A 438 24.24 -29.79 -22.32
C SER A 438 25.21 -28.60 -22.38
N ILE A 439 24.92 -27.53 -21.63
CA ILE A 439 25.77 -26.33 -21.52
C ILE A 439 26.99 -26.63 -20.65
N ASP A 440 26.78 -27.33 -19.53
CA ASP A 440 27.84 -27.74 -18.62
C ASP A 440 28.81 -28.76 -19.24
N GLU A 441 28.31 -29.69 -20.07
CA GLU A 441 29.14 -30.77 -20.62
C GLU A 441 29.96 -30.40 -21.87
N ARG A 442 29.52 -29.43 -22.69
CA ARG A 442 30.15 -29.20 -24.01
C ARG A 442 30.98 -27.92 -24.14
N HIS A 443 30.66 -26.81 -23.47
CA HIS A 443 31.32 -25.52 -23.79
C HIS A 443 31.50 -24.52 -22.64
N GLY A 444 31.05 -24.80 -21.41
CA GLY A 444 31.04 -23.80 -20.34
C GLY A 444 30.16 -22.60 -20.68
N TRP A 445 29.93 -21.71 -19.71
CA TRP A 445 29.12 -20.50 -19.88
C TRP A 445 29.67 -19.63 -21.01
N LYS A 446 29.07 -19.72 -22.21
CA LYS A 446 29.42 -18.82 -23.31
C LYS A 446 28.77 -17.46 -23.05
N LEU A 447 29.56 -16.40 -23.23
CA LEU A 447 29.09 -15.01 -23.21
C LEU A 447 27.94 -14.77 -24.21
N GLU A 448 27.76 -15.64 -25.20
CA GLU A 448 26.62 -15.68 -26.13
C GLU A 448 25.26 -15.88 -25.45
N LEU A 449 25.18 -16.53 -24.28
CA LEU A 449 23.94 -16.69 -23.49
C LEU A 449 23.57 -15.41 -22.70
N VAL A 450 24.55 -14.54 -22.43
CA VAL A 450 24.36 -13.26 -21.71
C VAL A 450 24.25 -12.08 -22.70
N LEU A 451 24.90 -12.20 -23.86
CA LEU A 451 24.90 -11.24 -24.95
C LEU A 451 23.97 -11.66 -26.09
N ASP A 452 23.03 -12.58 -25.83
CA ASP A 452 22.18 -13.06 -26.91
C ASP A 452 21.41 -11.87 -27.49
N ASP A 453 21.37 -11.79 -28.82
CA ASP A 453 20.87 -10.67 -29.64
C ASP A 453 19.36 -10.36 -29.36
N PHE A 454 18.74 -11.11 -28.43
CA PHE A 454 17.35 -11.10 -28.01
C PHE A 454 17.01 -10.13 -26.86
N ILE A 455 17.94 -9.81 -25.96
CA ILE A 455 17.60 -9.10 -24.70
C ILE A 455 17.69 -7.57 -24.84
N VAL A 456 18.53 -7.04 -25.75
CA VAL A 456 18.76 -5.59 -25.87
C VAL A 456 18.87 -5.14 -27.34
N PRO A 457 17.85 -4.48 -27.92
CA PRO A 457 17.91 -3.96 -29.29
C PRO A 457 19.05 -2.97 -29.54
N GLU A 458 19.47 -2.24 -28.50
CA GLU A 458 20.51 -1.18 -28.56
C GLU A 458 21.92 -1.75 -28.83
N LEU A 459 22.17 -3.02 -28.47
CA LEU A 459 23.45 -3.69 -28.71
C LEU A 459 23.72 -4.05 -30.18
N ARG A 460 22.68 -4.00 -31.05
CA ARG A 460 22.89 -4.16 -32.51
C ARG A 460 23.81 -3.08 -33.09
N SER A 461 23.74 -1.87 -32.55
CA SER A 461 24.55 -0.73 -33.04
C SER A 461 26.04 -0.91 -32.74
N TRP A 462 26.38 -1.52 -31.60
CA TRP A 462 27.77 -1.74 -31.17
C TRP A 462 28.50 -2.81 -31.99
N ARG A 463 27.76 -3.81 -32.50
CA ARG A 463 28.33 -4.88 -33.34
C ARG A 463 28.69 -4.40 -34.75
N ILE A 464 27.96 -3.41 -35.28
CA ILE A 464 28.25 -2.83 -36.60
C ILE A 464 29.51 -1.96 -36.53
N GLU A 465 29.79 -1.31 -35.40
CA GLU A 465 31.00 -0.49 -35.22
C GLU A 465 32.29 -1.33 -35.04
N GLN A 466 32.21 -2.56 -34.49
CA GLN A 466 33.41 -3.39 -34.30
C GLN A 466 34.04 -3.94 -35.58
N HIS A 467 33.31 -3.98 -36.69
CA HIS A 467 33.89 -4.28 -38.01
C HIS A 467 34.76 -3.14 -38.58
N SER A 468 34.70 -1.94 -37.97
CA SER A 468 35.57 -0.81 -38.35
C SER A 468 36.82 -0.67 -37.46
N PHE A 469 36.82 -1.24 -36.26
CA PHE A 469 37.96 -1.15 -35.33
C PHE A 469 38.99 -2.28 -35.48
N ALA A 470 38.61 -3.42 -36.07
CA ALA A 470 39.50 -4.56 -36.27
C ALA A 470 40.63 -4.33 -37.30
N TYR A 471 40.54 -3.28 -38.13
CA TYR A 471 41.61 -2.94 -39.10
C TYR A 471 42.70 -2.00 -38.54
N SER A 472 42.56 -1.48 -37.31
CA SER A 472 43.57 -0.56 -36.72
C SER A 472 44.41 -1.16 -35.59
N ALA A 473 44.07 -2.35 -35.10
CA ALA A 473 44.75 -2.99 -33.96
C ALA A 473 45.84 -4.00 -34.35
N GLU A 474 45.98 -4.36 -35.63
CA GLU A 474 47.05 -5.26 -36.11
C GLU A 474 48.43 -4.56 -36.25
N VAL A 475 48.49 -3.22 -36.19
CA VAL A 475 49.75 -2.47 -36.36
C VAL A 475 50.52 -2.28 -35.03
N THR A 476 49.91 -2.52 -33.87
CA THR A 476 50.49 -2.12 -32.58
C THR A 476 50.99 -3.26 -31.69
N PHE A 477 50.94 -4.52 -32.15
CA PHE A 477 51.30 -5.71 -31.34
C PHE A 477 52.72 -6.28 -31.60
N HIS A 478 53.63 -5.50 -32.20
CA HIS A 478 55.05 -5.89 -32.35
C HIS A 478 56.03 -5.20 -31.36
N GLY A 479 55.53 -4.37 -30.43
CA GLY A 479 56.39 -3.45 -29.66
C GLY A 479 56.73 -3.80 -28.21
N PHE A 480 56.13 -4.81 -27.57
CA PHE A 480 56.32 -5.01 -26.13
C PHE A 480 56.44 -6.48 -25.72
N LYS A 481 57.55 -7.10 -26.13
CA LYS A 481 58.17 -8.22 -25.41
C LYS A 481 59.58 -7.80 -25.02
N ASN A 482 59.78 -7.31 -23.80
CA ASN A 482 61.05 -7.41 -23.05
C ASN A 482 60.91 -6.89 -21.59
N SER A 483 60.65 -7.83 -20.66
CA SER A 483 61.27 -7.94 -19.30
C SER A 483 60.96 -6.89 -18.19
N PRO A 484 61.28 -7.12 -16.88
CA PRO A 484 60.41 -7.83 -15.92
C PRO A 484 60.22 -7.17 -14.51
N ARG A 485 59.22 -7.69 -13.76
CA ARG A 485 58.92 -7.71 -12.29
C ARG A 485 59.74 -6.84 -11.29
N LYS A 486 59.03 -6.12 -10.39
CA LYS A 486 59.24 -5.93 -8.91
C LYS A 486 58.09 -5.07 -8.32
N SER A 487 57.24 -5.58 -7.43
CA SER A 487 57.27 -5.63 -5.93
C SER A 487 56.45 -4.53 -5.21
N ASN A 488 55.40 -4.98 -4.52
CA ASN A 488 54.57 -4.45 -3.42
C ASN A 488 54.87 -3.07 -2.76
N THR A 489 53.84 -2.22 -2.67
CA THR A 489 53.34 -1.51 -1.45
C THR A 489 52.10 -0.64 -1.81
N PRO A 490 51.09 -0.47 -0.93
CA PRO A 490 49.91 0.35 -1.22
C PRO A 490 50.09 1.81 -0.73
N PRO A 491 49.63 2.84 -1.47
CA PRO A 491 49.66 4.22 -0.98
C PRO A 491 48.37 4.61 -0.23
N THR A 492 48.57 5.33 0.87
CA THR A 492 47.59 6.05 1.71
C THR A 492 46.96 7.26 0.96
N PRO A 493 45.74 7.71 1.33
CA PRO A 493 45.03 8.77 0.61
C PRO A 493 45.45 10.18 1.09
N PRO A 494 45.38 11.21 0.23
CA PRO A 494 45.70 12.58 0.61
C PRO A 494 44.52 13.30 1.28
N ALA A 495 44.84 14.07 2.32
CA ALA A 495 43.99 15.10 2.88
C ALA A 495 43.89 16.30 1.92
N LEU A 496 42.70 16.86 1.79
CA LEU A 496 42.44 18.12 1.08
C LEU A 496 42.34 19.27 2.11
N PRO A 497 42.76 20.49 1.71
CA PRO A 497 42.76 21.68 2.56
C PRO A 497 41.36 22.21 2.90
#